data_AF-A0A8B9A3S4-F1
#
_entry.id   AF-A0A8B9A3S4-F1
#
_cell.length_a   1.000
_cell.length_b   1.000
_cell.length_c   1.000
_cell.angle_alpha   90.00
_cell.angle_beta   90.00
_cell.angle_gamma   90.00
#
_symmetry.space_group_name_H-M   'P 1'
#
loop_
_entity.id
_entity.type
_entity.pdbx_description
1 polymer ?
#
loop_
_entity_poly.entity_id
_entity_poly.type
_entity_poly.pdbx_seq_one_letter_code
_entity_poly.pdbx_strand_id
1 'polypeptide(L)'
;MAEKKFLFIYCMSPCGALRLWCRQTEVRQHLKRLNKPAVKSIKSPDGDIIDCVHISHQPALDHPLLKNYTVQMRQSFHPLGLDDENEVASKMETSSIRQLWHQNGRCPKDTIPIRRTKKDDVMRASSVERYGKKRHHP
;
A
#
# COMPACT_ATOMS: atom_id res chain seq x y z
N MET A 1 11.04 -66.79 21.05
CA MET A 1 11.68 -65.56 20.54
C MET A 1 10.75 -64.93 19.51
N ALA A 2 10.03 -63.89 19.87
CA ALA A 2 9.25 -63.10 18.91
C ALA A 2 9.87 -61.70 18.91
N GLU A 3 10.55 -61.37 17.82
CA GLU A 3 11.21 -60.09 17.65
C GLU A 3 10.17 -58.98 17.54
N LYS A 4 10.17 -58.09 18.53
CA LYS A 4 9.40 -56.85 18.51
C LYS A 4 10.02 -55.94 17.46
N LYS A 5 9.44 -55.90 16.26
CA LYS A 5 9.72 -54.87 15.26
C LYS A 5 9.28 -53.53 15.84
N PHE A 6 10.25 -52.78 16.36
CA PHE A 6 10.09 -51.39 16.76
C PHE A 6 9.79 -50.59 15.50
N LEU A 7 8.52 -50.22 15.30
CA LEU A 7 8.15 -49.27 14.26
C LEU A 7 8.74 -47.92 14.68
N PHE A 8 9.93 -47.61 14.17
CA PHE A 8 10.44 -46.24 14.17
C PHE A 8 9.52 -45.42 13.27
N ILE A 9 8.48 -44.81 13.86
CA ILE A 9 7.77 -43.71 13.24
C ILE A 9 8.78 -42.58 13.12
N TYR A 10 9.39 -42.47 11.95
CA TYR A 10 10.21 -41.32 11.59
C TYR A 10 9.30 -40.10 11.70
N CYS A 11 9.52 -39.26 12.71
CA CYS A 11 8.87 -37.98 12.81
C CYS A 11 9.45 -37.13 11.66
N MET A 12 8.84 -37.25 10.48
CA MET A 12 9.08 -36.37 9.34
C MET A 12 8.68 -34.98 9.79
N SER A 13 9.65 -34.25 10.34
CA SER A 13 9.48 -32.89 10.84
C SER A 13 8.81 -32.07 9.73
N PRO A 14 7.58 -31.55 9.92
CA PRO A 14 6.86 -30.81 8.89
C PRO A 14 7.41 -29.38 8.79
N CYS A 15 8.72 -29.24 8.78
CA CYS A 15 9.42 -27.97 8.83
C CYS A 15 9.15 -27.15 7.55
N GLY A 16 8.86 -27.80 6.42
CA GLY A 16 8.50 -27.12 5.16
C GLY A 16 7.06 -26.57 5.14
N ALA A 17 6.07 -27.41 5.49
CA ALA A 17 4.65 -27.03 5.48
C ALA A 17 4.33 -25.96 6.54
N LEU A 18 4.92 -26.08 7.73
CA LEU A 18 4.76 -25.11 8.81
C LEU A 18 5.35 -23.74 8.44
N ARG A 19 6.54 -23.70 7.83
CA ARG A 19 7.19 -22.46 7.38
C ARG A 19 6.39 -21.73 6.29
N LEU A 20 5.83 -22.47 5.32
CA LEU A 20 4.98 -21.88 4.28
C LEU A 20 3.69 -21.31 4.87
N TRP A 21 3.09 -21.98 5.84
CA TRP A 21 1.89 -21.50 6.52
C TRP A 21 2.15 -20.23 7.34
N CYS A 22 3.19 -20.21 8.18
CA CYS A 22 3.60 -19.03 8.94
C CYS A 22 3.86 -17.83 8.02
N ARG A 23 4.62 -18.03 6.95
CA ARG A 23 4.89 -16.98 5.95
C ARG A 23 3.61 -16.45 5.31
N GLN A 24 2.64 -17.31 5.00
CA GLN A 24 1.35 -16.85 4.46
C GLN A 24 0.54 -16.06 5.48
N THR A 25 0.55 -16.45 6.76
CA THR A 25 -0.14 -15.70 7.82
C THR A 25 0.48 -14.33 8.06
N GLU A 26 1.81 -14.24 8.06
CA GLU A 26 2.55 -12.98 8.15
C GLU A 26 2.21 -12.05 6.99
N VAL A 27 2.20 -12.57 5.75
CA VAL A 27 1.81 -11.79 4.58
C VAL A 27 0.37 -11.30 4.70
N ARG A 28 -0.58 -12.15 5.13
CA ARG A 28 -1.98 -11.73 5.32
C ARG A 28 -2.11 -10.63 6.37
N GLN A 29 -1.45 -10.76 7.51
CA GLN A 29 -1.45 -9.74 8.56
C GLN A 29 -0.81 -8.43 8.07
N HIS A 30 0.31 -8.53 7.36
CA HIS A 30 1.00 -7.38 6.80
C HIS A 30 0.15 -6.63 5.77
N LEU A 31 -0.51 -7.36 4.87
CA LEU A 31 -1.44 -6.79 3.89
C LEU A 31 -2.63 -6.08 4.56
N LYS A 32 -3.19 -6.67 5.63
CA LYS A 32 -4.27 -6.02 6.40
C LYS A 32 -3.84 -4.69 7.01
N ARG A 33 -2.56 -4.57 7.39
CA ARG A 33 -2.01 -3.32 7.94
C ARG A 33 -1.76 -2.28 6.85
N LEU A 34 -1.23 -2.68 5.70
CA LEU A 34 -0.90 -1.79 4.58
C LEU A 34 -2.15 -1.29 3.84
N ASN A 35 -3.07 -2.20 3.50
CA ASN A 35 -4.24 -1.88 2.70
C ASN A 35 -5.36 -1.38 3.62
N LYS A 36 -5.62 -0.08 3.55
CA LYS A 36 -6.68 0.59 4.31
C LYS A 36 -8.05 0.36 3.65
N PRO A 37 -9.16 0.46 4.40
CA PRO A 37 -10.50 0.40 3.83
C PRO A 37 -10.67 1.48 2.75
N ALA A 38 -11.03 1.03 1.55
CA ALA A 38 -11.23 1.91 0.40
C ALA A 38 -12.68 2.44 0.39
N VAL A 39 -12.84 3.75 0.18
CA VAL A 39 -14.13 4.38 -0.12
C VAL A 39 -14.58 4.01 -1.54
N LYS A 40 -13.61 3.93 -2.46
CA LYS A 40 -13.79 3.57 -3.87
C LYS A 40 -12.54 2.86 -4.36
N SER A 41 -12.69 1.85 -5.21
CA SER A 41 -11.56 1.23 -5.90
C SER A 41 -11.67 1.48 -7.40
N ILE A 42 -10.58 1.90 -8.03
CA ILE A 42 -10.46 2.13 -9.46
C ILE A 42 -9.51 1.06 -10.00
N LYS A 43 -10.00 0.22 -10.92
CA LYS A 43 -9.15 -0.74 -11.63
C LYS A 43 -8.51 -0.03 -12.80
N SER A 44 -7.20 -0.16 -12.92
CA SER A 44 -6.42 0.37 -14.03
C SER A 44 -6.33 -0.67 -15.17
N PRO A 45 -6.20 -0.24 -16.44
CA PRO A 45 -6.02 -1.15 -17.57
C PRO A 45 -4.80 -2.08 -17.45
N ASP A 46 -3.75 -1.65 -16.74
CA ASP A 46 -2.53 -2.45 -16.45
C ASP A 46 -2.73 -3.51 -15.34
N GLY A 47 -3.93 -3.61 -14.76
CA GLY A 47 -4.25 -4.54 -13.69
C GLY A 47 -3.91 -4.03 -12.29
N ASP A 48 -3.43 -2.79 -12.15
CA ASP A 48 -3.32 -2.15 -10.84
C ASP A 48 -4.71 -1.78 -10.29
N ILE A 49 -4.82 -1.76 -8.96
CA ILE A 49 -6.03 -1.33 -8.25
C ILE A 49 -5.64 -0.13 -7.41
N ILE A 50 -6.30 0.99 -7.66
CA ILE A 50 -6.13 2.24 -6.91
C ILE A 50 -7.29 2.35 -5.92
N ASP A 51 -6.99 2.32 -4.65
CA ASP A 51 -7.93 2.52 -3.56
C ASP A 51 -7.96 3.99 -3.15
N CYS A 52 -9.13 4.59 -3.22
CA CYS A 52 -9.39 5.91 -2.67
C CYS A 52 -9.61 5.75 -1.16
N VAL A 53 -8.67 6.23 -0.38
CA VAL A 53 -8.69 6.13 1.09
C VAL A 53 -8.87 7.52 1.67
N HIS A 54 -9.66 7.65 2.74
CA HIS A 54 -9.84 8.94 3.41
C HIS A 54 -8.49 9.50 3.87
N ILE A 55 -8.30 10.81 3.72
CA ILE A 55 -6.99 11.44 3.95
C ILE A 55 -6.43 11.23 5.37
N SER A 56 -7.30 11.19 6.37
CA SER A 56 -6.92 10.91 7.77
C SER A 56 -6.46 9.48 8.02
N HIS A 57 -6.74 8.55 7.11
CA HIS A 57 -6.42 7.13 7.25
C HIS A 57 -5.21 6.71 6.40
N GLN A 58 -4.47 7.67 5.85
CA GLN A 58 -3.29 7.36 5.06
C GLN A 58 -2.23 6.61 5.88
N PRO A 59 -1.51 5.62 5.32
CA PRO A 59 -0.52 4.82 6.04
C PRO A 59 0.59 5.64 6.74
N ALA A 60 0.89 6.83 6.23
CA ALA A 60 1.87 7.73 6.84
C ALA A 60 1.49 8.20 8.26
N LEU A 61 0.19 8.18 8.60
CA LEU A 61 -0.32 8.60 9.92
C LEU A 61 -0.46 7.44 10.91
N ASP A 62 -0.08 6.22 10.54
CA ASP A 62 -0.13 5.06 11.45
C ASP A 62 0.93 5.11 12.57
N HIS A 63 1.87 6.06 12.50
CA HIS A 63 2.91 6.19 13.51
C HIS A 63 2.30 6.65 14.85
N PRO A 64 2.63 6.03 15.99
CA PRO A 64 2.05 6.38 17.29
C PRO A 64 2.19 7.87 17.68
N LEU A 65 3.26 8.54 17.22
CA LEU A 65 3.50 9.96 17.46
C LEU A 65 2.58 10.89 16.64
N LEU A 66 1.90 10.38 15.62
CA LEU A 66 0.97 11.14 14.77
C LEU A 66 -0.49 10.85 15.11
N LYS A 67 -0.75 10.20 16.26
CA LYS A 67 -2.11 10.02 16.77
C LYS A 67 -2.76 11.40 16.97
N ASN A 68 -3.96 11.57 16.43
CA ASN A 68 -4.73 12.82 16.44
C ASN A 68 -4.10 13.97 15.65
N TYR A 69 -3.15 13.69 14.76
CA TYR A 69 -2.65 14.69 13.83
C TYR A 69 -3.77 15.15 12.89
N THR A 70 -4.02 16.46 12.86
CA THR A 70 -4.96 17.07 11.92
C THR A 70 -4.22 17.39 10.63
N VAL A 71 -4.64 16.75 9.53
CA VAL A 71 -4.06 17.03 8.21
C VAL A 71 -4.41 18.46 7.81
N GLN A 72 -3.40 19.29 7.66
CA GLN A 72 -3.56 20.64 7.12
C GLN A 72 -3.75 20.55 5.61
N MET A 73 -4.97 20.86 5.16
CA MET A 73 -5.25 21.00 3.74
C MET A 73 -4.69 22.33 3.24
N ARG A 74 -4.22 22.35 1.98
CA ARG A 74 -3.84 23.61 1.33
C ARG A 74 -5.03 24.57 1.43
N GLN A 75 -4.81 25.73 2.03
CA GLN A 75 -5.81 26.77 2.11
C GLN A 75 -6.23 27.17 0.70
N SER A 76 -7.54 27.31 0.49
CA SER A 76 -8.12 27.75 -0.79
C SER A 76 -7.73 29.19 -1.13
N PHE A 77 -7.34 29.98 -0.13
CA PHE A 77 -6.92 31.37 -0.29
C PHE A 77 -5.41 31.46 -0.46
N HIS A 78 -4.99 31.94 -1.64
CA HIS A 78 -3.73 32.64 -1.76
C HIS A 78 -4.00 34.08 -1.31
N PRO A 79 -3.20 34.68 -0.42
CA PRO A 79 -3.35 36.10 -0.11
C PRO A 79 -3.23 36.87 -1.43
N LEU A 80 -4.30 37.56 -1.82
CA LEU A 80 -4.29 38.51 -2.93
C LEU A 80 -3.26 39.59 -2.59
N GLY A 81 -2.16 39.59 -3.33
CA GLY A 81 -1.05 40.52 -3.17
C GLY A 81 -0.04 40.26 -4.27
N LEU A 82 -0.07 41.13 -5.29
CA LEU A 82 0.59 41.05 -6.60
C LEU A 82 -0.29 40.37 -7.67
N ASP A 83 -1.33 41.12 -8.04
CA ASP A 83 -1.66 41.38 -9.44
C ASP A 83 -0.38 41.51 -10.29
N ASP A 84 0.02 40.40 -10.91
CA ASP A 84 0.69 40.46 -12.20
C ASP A 84 -0.38 40.07 -13.22
N GLU A 85 -0.86 41.07 -13.94
CA GLU A 85 -1.80 40.93 -15.05
C GLU A 85 -1.19 40.06 -16.14
N ASN A 86 -1.33 38.75 -15.96
CA ASN A 86 -1.23 37.77 -17.01
C ASN A 86 -2.22 36.68 -16.64
N GLU A 87 -3.48 36.94 -16.97
CA GLU A 87 -4.48 35.94 -17.32
C GLU A 87 -3.98 35.16 -18.56
N VAL A 88 -2.82 34.51 -18.43
CA VAL A 88 -2.55 33.33 -19.21
C VAL A 88 -3.44 32.30 -18.55
N ALA A 89 -4.66 32.19 -19.10
CA ALA A 89 -5.36 30.92 -19.23
C ALA A 89 -4.35 29.93 -19.82
N SER A 90 -3.46 29.46 -18.96
CA SER A 90 -2.54 28.40 -19.25
C SER A 90 -3.47 27.20 -19.30
N LYS A 91 -3.98 26.96 -20.51
CA LYS A 91 -3.83 25.66 -21.15
C LYS A 91 -2.37 25.23 -21.05
N MET A 92 -1.87 25.08 -19.83
CA MET A 92 -0.87 24.10 -19.49
C MET A 92 -1.65 22.78 -19.61
N GLU A 93 -1.87 22.38 -20.85
CA GLU A 93 -1.47 21.04 -21.28
C GLU A 93 0.01 20.90 -20.91
N THR A 94 0.32 20.92 -19.60
CA THR A 94 1.39 20.08 -19.11
C THR A 94 0.97 18.73 -19.64
N SER A 95 1.84 18.14 -20.45
CA SER A 95 1.82 16.72 -20.72
C SER A 95 1.97 16.00 -19.38
N SER A 96 0.97 16.14 -18.51
CA SER A 96 0.84 15.49 -17.24
C SER A 96 0.82 14.04 -17.65
N ILE A 97 1.84 13.30 -17.22
CA ILE A 97 1.96 11.88 -17.52
C ILE A 97 0.66 11.26 -16.99
N ARG A 98 -0.31 11.02 -17.90
CA ARG A 98 -1.60 10.46 -17.54
C ARG A 98 -1.32 9.02 -17.19
N GLN A 99 -1.11 8.76 -15.89
CA GLN A 99 -1.11 7.40 -15.38
C GLN A 99 -2.37 6.69 -15.87
N LEU A 100 -2.24 5.44 -16.32
CA LEU A 100 -3.29 4.71 -17.03
C LEU A 100 -4.61 4.66 -16.25
N TRP A 101 -4.53 4.56 -14.91
CA TRP A 101 -5.71 4.49 -14.05
C TRP A 101 -6.59 5.74 -14.09
N HIS A 102 -6.07 6.91 -14.47
CA HIS A 102 -6.86 8.13 -14.62
C HIS A 102 -7.92 8.04 -15.72
N GLN A 103 -7.79 7.09 -16.65
CA GLN A 103 -8.81 6.82 -17.68
C GLN A 103 -10.11 6.28 -17.08
N ASN A 104 -10.02 5.63 -15.91
CA ASN A 104 -11.15 4.96 -15.25
C ASN A 104 -11.75 5.81 -14.13
N GLY A 105 -11.40 7.10 -14.09
CA GLY A 105 -11.97 8.10 -13.21
C GLY A 105 -11.01 8.64 -12.15
N ARG A 106 -11.58 9.34 -11.16
CA ARG A 106 -10.84 9.99 -10.07
C ARG A 106 -11.40 9.58 -8.71
N CYS A 107 -10.59 9.79 -7.68
CA CYS A 107 -11.01 9.67 -6.29
C CYS A 107 -11.91 10.86 -5.89
N PRO A 108 -12.91 10.64 -5.02
CA PRO A 108 -13.75 11.70 -4.50
C PRO A 108 -12.94 12.69 -3.65
N LYS A 109 -13.53 13.85 -3.35
CA LYS A 109 -12.93 14.84 -2.42
C LYS A 109 -12.63 14.18 -1.06
N ASP A 110 -11.64 14.73 -0.36
CA ASP A 110 -11.19 14.26 0.97
C ASP A 110 -10.64 12.82 1.00
N THR A 111 -10.33 12.26 -0.18
CA THR A 111 -9.67 10.97 -0.33
C THR A 111 -8.41 11.09 -1.18
N ILE A 112 -7.47 10.18 -0.93
CA ILE A 112 -6.21 10.07 -1.66
C ILE A 112 -6.16 8.75 -2.43
N PRO A 113 -5.63 8.73 -3.67
CA PRO A 113 -5.41 7.51 -4.42
C PRO A 113 -4.19 6.75 -3.86
N ILE A 114 -4.37 5.50 -3.46
CA ILE A 114 -3.31 4.61 -2.98
C ILE A 114 -3.31 3.33 -3.83
N ARG A 115 -2.17 2.95 -4.41
CA ARG A 115 -2.05 1.66 -5.10
C ARG A 115 -2.11 0.51 -4.09
N ARG A 116 -3.07 -0.40 -4.28
CA ARG A 116 -3.25 -1.58 -3.42
C ARG A 116 -2.05 -2.51 -3.51
N THR A 117 -1.50 -2.88 -2.37
CA THR A 117 -0.45 -3.91 -2.29
C THR A 117 -1.09 -5.29 -2.42
N LYS A 118 -0.62 -6.10 -3.37
CA LYS A 118 -1.03 -7.50 -3.55
C LYS A 118 -0.11 -8.45 -2.79
N LYS A 119 -0.56 -9.69 -2.58
CA LYS A 119 0.25 -10.76 -1.99
C LYS A 119 1.57 -10.94 -2.72
N ASP A 120 1.52 -10.94 -4.06
CA ASP A 120 2.71 -11.17 -4.88
C ASP A 120 3.72 -10.02 -4.73
N ASP A 121 3.27 -8.79 -4.49
CA ASP A 121 4.16 -7.66 -4.24
C ASP A 121 5.00 -7.85 -2.98
N VAL A 122 4.36 -8.33 -1.90
CA VAL A 122 5.05 -8.62 -0.63
C VAL A 122 5.96 -9.84 -0.78
N MET A 123 5.54 -10.86 -1.53
CA MET A 123 6.30 -12.09 -1.73
C MET A 123 7.58 -11.89 -2.56
N ARG A 124 7.63 -10.87 -3.43
CA ARG A 124 8.84 -10.48 -4.17
C ARG A 124 9.94 -9.88 -3.29
N ALA A 125 9.60 -9.36 -2.11
CA ALA A 125 10.59 -8.84 -1.18
C ALA A 125 11.39 -9.97 -0.51
N SER A 126 12.61 -9.67 -0.06
CA SER A 126 13.46 -10.63 0.66
C SER A 126 12.81 -11.13 1.97
N SER A 127 12.00 -10.29 2.61
CA SER A 127 11.21 -10.63 3.78
C SER A 127 9.97 -9.74 3.82
N VAL A 128 8.92 -10.20 4.50
CA VAL A 128 7.67 -9.43 4.70
C VAL A 128 7.97 -8.09 5.38
N GLU A 129 8.88 -8.09 6.35
CA GLU A 129 9.23 -6.89 7.12
C GLU A 129 10.01 -5.84 6.31
N ARG A 130 10.76 -6.27 5.29
CA ARG A 130 11.57 -5.38 4.43
C ARG A 130 10.79 -4.81 3.24
N TYR A 131 9.58 -5.32 2.96
CA TYR A 131 8.75 -4.78 1.88
C TYR A 131 8.51 -3.27 2.08
N GLY A 132 8.78 -2.48 1.05
CA GLY A 132 8.62 -1.02 1.08
C GLY A 132 9.67 -0.23 1.87
N LYS A 133 10.63 -0.89 2.55
CA LYS A 133 11.72 -0.20 3.28
C LYS A 133 12.91 0.06 2.35
N LYS A 134 13.49 1.27 2.41
CA LYS A 134 14.77 1.57 1.76
C LYS A 134 15.87 0.74 2.43
N ARG A 135 16.85 0.29 1.63
CA ARG A 135 18.08 -0.30 2.19
C ARG A 135 18.94 0.82 2.74
N HIS A 136 19.28 0.77 4.03
CA HIS A 136 20.34 1.61 4.55
C HIS A 136 21.67 1.09 4.00
N HIS A 137 22.39 1.95 3.27
CA HIS A 137 23.81 1.72 3.01
C HIS A 137 24.57 2.18 4.27
N PRO A 138 25.48 1.34 4.81
CA PRO A 138 26.39 1.74 5.88
C PRO A 138 27.30 2.90 5.48
#